data_AF-A0A497JJD5-F1
#
_entry.id   AF-A0A497JJD5-F1
#
_cell.length_a   1.000
_cell.length_b   1.000
_cell.length_c   1.000
_cell.angle_alpha   90.00
_cell.angle_beta   90.00
_cell.angle_gamma   90.00
#
_symmetry.space_group_name_H-M   'P 1'
#
loop_
_entity.id
_entity.type
_entity.pdbx_description
1 polymer ?
#
loop_
_entity_poly.entity_id
_entity_poly.type
_entity_poly.pdbx_seq_one_letter_code
_entity_poly.pdbx_strand_id
1 'polypeptide(L)'
;MAHGRPDFWLAQIPGMNIYGSGQTAWYAVEMGTVPAGSADDFIEYVVPEDTILHLTAGLICCDAPGIQKCALNFSPALLGNVYYDLLFSLPLHPSGTYEIPAGSTVYVRVYNLDDEDHEFTVSLVGFEEHGL
;
A
#
# COMPACT_ATOMS: atom_id res chain seq x y z
N MET A 1 34.63 -13.56 20.47
CA MET A 1 33.93 -12.28 20.66
C MET A 1 32.79 -12.24 19.66
N ALA A 2 31.55 -12.28 20.14
CA ALA A 2 30.37 -12.24 19.29
C ALA A 2 30.23 -10.81 18.73
N HIS A 3 30.37 -10.65 17.42
CA HIS A 3 29.95 -9.44 16.72
C HIS A 3 28.44 -9.54 16.51
N GLY A 4 27.69 -9.20 17.57
CA GLY A 4 26.23 -9.18 17.56
C GLY A 4 25.71 -8.03 16.70
N ARG A 5 24.87 -8.39 15.73
CA ARG A 5 23.92 -7.43 15.13
C ARG A 5 22.94 -7.01 16.24
N PRO A 6 22.36 -5.80 16.20
CA PRO A 6 21.43 -5.34 17.22
C PRO A 6 20.25 -6.31 17.44
N ASP A 7 19.92 -6.57 18.70
CA ASP A 7 18.96 -7.59 19.17
C ASP A 7 17.49 -7.36 18.73
N PHE A 8 17.18 -6.28 18.02
CA PHE A 8 15.83 -6.09 17.46
C PHE A 8 15.54 -6.98 16.24
N TRP A 9 16.54 -7.63 15.65
CA TRP A 9 16.35 -8.56 14.53
C TRP A 9 15.97 -10.00 14.93
N LEU A 10 15.93 -10.34 16.21
CA LEU A 10 15.65 -11.70 16.70
C LEU A 10 14.20 -11.95 17.17
N ALA A 11 13.31 -10.95 17.06
CA ALA A 11 11.90 -11.07 17.47
C ALA A 11 10.88 -11.08 16.31
N GLN A 12 11.34 -10.97 15.07
CA GLN A 12 10.49 -11.15 13.88
C GLN A 12 11.17 -12.17 12.96
N ILE A 13 10.84 -13.44 13.14
CA ILE A 13 10.51 -14.24 11.96
C ILE A 13 9.00 -13.97 11.80
N PRO A 14 8.55 -12.96 11.03
CA PRO A 14 7.16 -12.98 10.63
C PRO A 14 7.00 -14.30 9.88
N GLY A 15 6.06 -15.14 10.32
CA GLY A 15 5.79 -16.40 9.66
C GLY A 15 5.71 -16.14 8.16
N MET A 16 6.34 -16.99 7.35
CA MET A 16 6.03 -16.98 5.92
C MET A 16 4.51 -16.98 5.80
N ASN A 17 3.95 -16.02 5.06
CA ASN A 17 2.54 -16.07 4.72
C ASN A 17 2.31 -17.45 4.09
N ILE A 18 1.50 -18.28 4.76
CA ILE A 18 1.14 -19.60 4.24
C ILE A 18 0.00 -19.32 3.26
N TYR A 19 0.35 -19.23 1.99
CA TYR A 19 -0.61 -19.10 0.91
C TYR A 19 -1.26 -20.47 0.64
N GLY A 20 -2.57 -20.46 0.47
CA GLY A 20 -3.32 -21.62 0.02
C GLY A 20 -2.95 -22.04 -1.40
N SER A 21 -3.44 -23.20 -1.84
CA SER A 21 -3.36 -23.57 -3.25
C SER A 21 -4.11 -22.54 -4.09
N GLY A 22 -3.45 -21.96 -5.09
CA GLY A 22 -4.03 -20.90 -5.93
C GLY A 22 -3.80 -19.49 -5.41
N GLN A 23 -3.04 -19.28 -4.33
CA GLN A 23 -2.69 -17.96 -3.83
C GLN A 23 -1.23 -17.59 -4.13
N THR A 24 -0.99 -16.34 -4.56
CA THR A 24 0.37 -15.81 -4.80
C THR A 24 0.57 -14.46 -4.12
N ALA A 25 1.78 -14.20 -3.62
CA ALA A 25 2.09 -12.93 -2.96
C ALA A 25 2.05 -11.77 -3.95
N TRP A 26 1.45 -10.65 -3.54
CA TRP A 26 1.42 -9.42 -4.33
C TRP A 26 1.94 -8.23 -3.53
N TYR A 27 2.76 -7.41 -4.18
CA TYR A 27 3.27 -6.16 -3.62
C TYR A 27 3.49 -5.15 -4.73
N ALA A 28 3.22 -3.89 -4.43
CA ALA A 28 3.51 -2.76 -5.30
C ALA A 28 4.17 -1.66 -4.48
N VAL A 29 5.27 -1.11 -4.97
CA VAL A 29 6.00 -0.01 -4.33
C VAL A 29 6.42 0.97 -5.40
N GLU A 30 6.06 2.24 -5.20
CA GLU A 30 6.49 3.33 -6.06
C GLU A 30 6.95 4.51 -5.21
N MET A 31 7.86 5.28 -5.78
CA MET A 31 8.44 6.48 -5.20
C MET A 31 8.44 7.57 -6.26
N GLY A 32 8.20 8.81 -5.83
CA GLY A 32 8.03 9.91 -6.76
C GLY A 32 7.95 11.25 -6.04
N THR A 33 8.38 12.30 -6.73
CA THR A 33 8.24 13.67 -6.25
C THR A 33 6.91 14.23 -6.73
N VAL A 34 6.09 14.73 -5.80
CA VAL A 34 4.83 15.39 -6.12
C VAL A 34 5.02 16.91 -5.94
N PRO A 35 4.80 17.73 -6.99
CA PRO A 35 4.95 19.17 -6.89
C PRO A 35 4.06 19.79 -5.83
N ALA A 36 4.48 20.92 -5.27
CA ALA A 36 3.72 21.72 -4.32
C ALA A 36 2.28 21.99 -4.79
N GLY A 37 1.31 21.80 -3.91
CA GLY A 37 -0.12 22.01 -4.18
C GLY A 37 -0.73 21.11 -5.27
N SER A 38 -0.09 20.00 -5.64
CA SER A 38 -0.50 19.11 -6.73
C SER A 38 -0.80 17.68 -6.27
N ALA A 39 -1.03 16.76 -7.21
CA ALA A 39 -1.30 15.37 -6.92
C ALA A 39 -0.78 14.46 -8.05
N ASP A 40 -0.42 13.23 -7.69
CA ASP A 40 0.04 12.22 -8.63
C ASP A 40 -0.48 10.81 -8.26
N ASP A 41 -0.51 9.92 -9.25
CA ASP A 41 -0.92 8.52 -9.11
C ASP A 41 0.32 7.62 -9.02
N PHE A 42 0.43 6.86 -7.93
CA PHE A 42 1.62 6.08 -7.58
C PHE A 42 1.47 4.58 -7.77
N ILE A 43 0.28 4.06 -7.91
CA ILE A 43 0.09 2.63 -8.17
C ILE A 43 -1.09 2.59 -9.12
N GLU A 44 -0.93 1.90 -10.24
CA GLU A 44 -2.03 1.55 -11.13
C GLU A 44 -1.91 0.07 -11.46
N TYR A 45 -2.70 -0.74 -10.76
CA TYR A 45 -2.71 -2.19 -10.93
C TYR A 45 -4.07 -2.68 -11.38
N VAL A 46 -4.12 -3.34 -12.54
CA VAL A 46 -5.34 -4.00 -13.03
C VAL A 46 -5.33 -5.44 -12.54
N VAL A 47 -6.33 -5.80 -11.73
CA VAL A 47 -6.49 -7.17 -11.23
C VAL A 47 -6.85 -8.10 -12.41
N PRO A 48 -6.15 -9.23 -12.60
CA PRO A 48 -6.47 -10.18 -13.68
C PRO A 48 -7.91 -10.69 -13.62
N GLU A 49 -8.47 -11.04 -14.79
CA GLU A 49 -9.88 -11.43 -14.97
C GLU A 49 -10.30 -12.71 -14.22
N ASP A 50 -9.35 -13.54 -13.80
CA ASP A 50 -9.55 -14.82 -13.11
C ASP A 50 -9.08 -14.80 -11.65
N THR A 51 -8.87 -13.61 -11.11
CA THR A 51 -8.16 -13.38 -9.84
C THR A 51 -8.92 -12.42 -8.94
N ILE A 52 -8.94 -12.70 -7.63
CA ILE A 52 -9.30 -11.72 -6.60
C ILE A 52 -8.02 -11.23 -5.95
N LEU A 53 -7.86 -9.90 -5.85
CA LEU A 53 -6.76 -9.32 -5.09
C LEU A 53 -7.21 -9.05 -3.65
N HIS A 54 -6.50 -9.62 -2.70
CA HIS A 54 -6.67 -9.41 -1.28
C HIS A 54 -5.63 -8.42 -0.77
N LEU A 55 -6.02 -7.15 -0.59
CA LEU A 55 -5.14 -6.13 -0.02
C LEU A 55 -5.12 -6.26 1.51
N THR A 56 -3.93 -6.45 2.07
CA THR A 56 -3.73 -6.72 3.50
C THR A 56 -3.26 -5.49 4.26
N ALA A 57 -2.31 -4.75 3.71
CA ALA A 57 -1.78 -3.54 4.34
C ALA A 57 -1.23 -2.59 3.27
N GLY A 58 -0.92 -1.38 3.71
CA GLY A 58 -0.34 -0.35 2.88
C GLY A 58 0.32 0.73 3.73
N LEU A 59 1.30 1.39 3.16
CA LEU A 59 2.03 2.48 3.79
C LEU A 59 2.26 3.57 2.77
N ILE A 60 1.87 4.79 3.13
CA ILE A 60 2.06 6.00 2.35
C ILE A 60 2.83 6.96 3.24
N CYS A 61 4.01 7.39 2.81
CA CYS A 61 4.82 8.35 3.56
C CYS A 61 5.28 9.51 2.68
N CYS A 62 5.44 10.66 3.34
CA CYS A 62 6.12 11.84 2.84
C CYS A 62 7.53 11.89 3.46
N ASP A 63 8.50 12.46 2.76
CA ASP A 63 9.86 12.67 3.29
C ASP A 63 9.94 13.81 4.32
N ALA A 64 8.94 14.70 4.34
CA ALA A 64 8.79 15.79 5.29
C ALA A 64 7.45 15.77 6.05
N PRO A 65 7.40 16.26 7.30
CA PRO A 65 6.14 16.45 8.03
C PRO A 65 5.35 17.63 7.45
N GLY A 66 4.03 17.46 7.30
CA GLY A 66 3.11 18.41 6.70
C GLY A 66 1.73 17.79 6.52
N ILE A 67 0.66 18.57 6.38
CA ILE A 67 -0.67 17.99 6.17
C ILE A 67 -0.76 17.50 4.73
N GLN A 68 -0.71 16.18 4.53
CA GLN A 68 -0.85 15.54 3.23
C GLN A 68 -2.18 14.79 3.13
N LYS A 69 -2.53 14.36 1.92
CA LYS A 69 -3.75 13.60 1.68
C LYS A 69 -3.50 12.48 0.68
N CYS A 70 -4.16 11.35 0.89
CA CYS A 70 -4.17 10.26 -0.08
C CYS A 70 -5.59 9.73 -0.31
N ALA A 71 -5.84 9.25 -1.52
CA ALA A 71 -7.03 8.50 -1.89
C ALA A 71 -6.63 7.12 -2.39
N LEU A 72 -7.10 6.07 -1.71
CA LEU A 72 -6.97 4.68 -2.15
C LEU A 72 -8.31 4.23 -2.72
N ASN A 73 -8.27 3.77 -3.96
CA ASN A 73 -9.45 3.42 -4.73
C ASN A 73 -9.24 2.08 -5.43
N PHE A 74 -10.36 1.41 -5.73
CA PHE A 74 -10.39 0.34 -6.71
C PHE A 74 -11.63 0.52 -7.58
N SER A 75 -11.49 0.65 -8.90
CA SER A 75 -12.65 0.99 -9.74
C SER A 75 -13.79 -0.04 -9.60
N PRO A 76 -15.04 0.38 -9.32
CA PRO A 76 -15.56 1.76 -9.22
C PRO A 76 -15.69 2.32 -7.79
N ALA A 77 -15.14 1.67 -6.77
CA ALA A 77 -15.24 2.03 -5.36
C ALA A 77 -14.06 2.86 -4.81
N LEU A 78 -14.36 3.67 -3.79
CA LEU A 78 -13.38 4.36 -2.96
C LEU A 78 -13.18 3.54 -1.68
N LEU A 79 -11.94 3.16 -1.38
CA LEU A 79 -11.61 2.44 -0.16
C LEU A 79 -11.37 3.42 1.00
N GLY A 80 -10.73 4.55 0.72
CA GLY A 80 -10.52 5.58 1.74
C GLY A 80 -9.93 6.86 1.19
N ASN A 81 -10.28 7.97 1.86
CA ASN A 81 -9.69 9.28 1.63
C ASN A 81 -9.22 9.83 2.98
N VAL A 82 -7.92 9.99 3.16
CA VAL A 82 -7.31 10.20 4.47
C VAL A 82 -6.32 11.35 4.41
N TYR A 83 -6.38 12.19 5.45
CA TYR A 83 -5.36 13.19 5.75
C TYR A 83 -4.35 12.59 6.73
N TYR A 84 -3.07 12.86 6.50
CA TYR A 84 -1.97 12.39 7.34
C TYR A 84 -0.89 13.46 7.44
N ASP A 85 0.00 13.32 8.41
CA ASP A 85 1.14 14.22 8.60
C ASP A 85 2.34 13.66 7.81
N LEU A 86 3.11 12.79 8.44
CA LEU A 86 4.25 12.13 7.78
C LEU A 86 3.88 10.78 7.14
N LEU A 87 3.00 10.02 7.79
CA LEU A 87 2.78 8.61 7.52
C LEU A 87 1.29 8.26 7.64
N PHE A 88 0.76 7.57 6.64
CA PHE A 88 -0.48 6.83 6.73
C PHE A 88 -0.22 5.34 6.58
N SER A 89 -0.71 4.56 7.53
CA SER A 89 -0.75 3.10 7.44
C SER A 89 -2.19 2.68 7.19
N LEU A 90 -2.44 2.00 6.07
CA LEU A 90 -3.73 1.35 5.83
C LEU A 90 -3.92 0.26 6.90
N PRO A 91 -4.95 0.37 7.76
CA PRO A 91 -5.14 -0.60 8.81
C PRO A 91 -5.52 -1.96 8.22
N LEU A 92 -4.96 -3.03 8.79
CA LEU A 92 -5.49 -4.38 8.64
C LEU A 92 -6.93 -4.37 9.19
N HIS A 93 -7.91 -4.66 8.34
CA HIS A 93 -9.30 -4.68 8.79
C HIS A 93 -9.52 -5.90 9.72
N PRO A 94 -10.22 -5.74 10.86
CA PRO A 94 -10.40 -6.84 11.82
C PRO A 94 -11.20 -8.02 11.26
N SER A 95 -11.96 -7.82 10.18
CA SER A 95 -12.68 -8.90 9.48
C SER A 95 -11.89 -9.54 8.33
N GLY A 96 -10.64 -9.12 8.08
CA GLY A 96 -9.79 -9.70 7.04
C GLY A 96 -9.18 -8.66 6.09
N THR A 97 -9.04 -9.05 4.82
CA THR A 97 -8.44 -8.24 3.75
C THR A 97 -9.49 -7.41 3.04
N TYR A 98 -9.05 -6.36 2.35
CA TYR A 98 -9.91 -5.70 1.36
C TYR A 98 -9.89 -6.52 0.06
N GLU A 99 -11.05 -7.07 -0.30
CA GLU A 99 -11.22 -7.85 -1.52
C GLU A 99 -11.48 -6.93 -2.71
N ILE A 100 -10.64 -7.05 -3.73
CA ILE A 100 -10.70 -6.25 -4.94
C ILE A 100 -11.03 -7.21 -6.10
N PRO A 101 -12.19 -7.02 -6.76
CA PRO A 101 -12.65 -7.93 -7.80
C PRO A 101 -11.71 -8.00 -9.01
N ALA A 102 -11.83 -9.12 -9.75
CA ALA A 102 -11.26 -9.29 -11.07
C ALA A 102 -11.63 -8.12 -12.01
N GLY A 103 -10.67 -7.66 -12.81
CA GLY A 103 -10.85 -6.55 -13.75
C GLY A 103 -10.91 -5.15 -13.10
N SER A 104 -10.93 -5.05 -11.77
CA SER A 104 -10.83 -3.75 -11.09
C SER A 104 -9.42 -3.17 -11.21
N THR A 105 -9.33 -1.85 -11.33
CA THR A 105 -8.06 -1.12 -11.24
C THR A 105 -7.88 -0.56 -9.85
N VAL A 106 -6.83 -0.99 -9.15
CA VAL A 106 -6.37 -0.40 -7.89
C VAL A 106 -5.53 0.82 -8.20
N TYR A 107 -5.84 1.95 -7.55
CA TYR A 107 -5.00 3.12 -7.63
C TYR A 107 -4.86 3.90 -6.32
N VAL A 108 -3.65 4.43 -6.11
CA VAL A 108 -3.32 5.32 -5.00
C VAL A 108 -2.96 6.68 -5.57
N ARG A 109 -3.80 7.67 -5.25
CA ARG A 109 -3.49 9.07 -5.52
C ARG A 109 -2.96 9.74 -4.27
N VAL A 110 -1.83 10.41 -4.39
CA VAL A 110 -1.23 11.22 -3.32
C VAL A 110 -1.38 12.69 -3.69
N TYR A 111 -1.75 13.51 -2.71
CA TYR A 111 -1.89 14.95 -2.83
C TYR A 111 -0.85 15.62 -1.93
N ASN A 112 0.05 16.39 -2.53
CA ASN A 112 0.95 17.26 -1.81
C ASN A 112 0.22 18.58 -1.54
N LEU A 113 -0.20 18.81 -0.31
CA LEU A 113 -0.90 20.04 0.07
C LEU A 113 0.04 21.10 0.66
N ASP A 114 1.34 20.85 0.61
CA ASP A 114 2.37 21.77 1.06
C ASP A 114 2.72 22.81 -0.01
N ASP A 115 3.56 23.78 0.36
CA ASP A 115 4.10 24.81 -0.54
C ASP A 115 5.48 24.47 -1.13
N GLU A 116 6.04 23.31 -0.76
CA GLU A 116 7.28 22.75 -1.30
C GLU A 116 7.03 21.40 -2.00
N ASP A 117 7.91 21.06 -2.95
CA ASP A 117 7.90 19.76 -3.62
C ASP A 117 8.42 18.69 -2.64
N HIS A 118 7.72 17.56 -2.54
CA HIS A 118 8.06 16.49 -1.59
C HIS A 118 8.16 15.13 -2.27
N GLU A 119 9.03 14.27 -1.73
CA GLU A 119 9.11 12.87 -2.14
C GLU A 119 8.12 12.03 -1.35
N PHE A 120 7.36 11.22 -2.06
CA PHE A 120 6.45 10.26 -1.46
C PHE A 120 6.88 8.84 -1.77
N THR A 121 6.61 7.94 -0.84
CA THR A 121 6.70 6.50 -1.05
C THR A 121 5.34 5.89 -0.77
N VAL A 122 4.84 5.12 -1.73
CA VAL A 122 3.59 4.37 -1.60
C VAL A 122 3.93 2.90 -1.72
N SER A 123 3.45 2.11 -0.76
CA SER A 123 3.54 0.66 -0.80
C SER A 123 2.20 0.02 -0.45
N LEU A 124 1.83 -1.00 -1.21
CA LEU A 124 0.67 -1.85 -0.97
C LEU A 124 1.12 -3.30 -0.95
N VAL A 125 0.55 -4.08 -0.03
CA VAL A 125 0.87 -5.51 0.13
C VAL A 125 -0.39 -6.34 0.25
N GLY A 126 -0.36 -7.52 -0.36
CA GLY A 126 -1.52 -8.39 -0.47
C GLY A 126 -1.17 -9.75 -1.03
N PHE A 127 -2.19 -10.44 -1.51
CA PHE A 127 -2.04 -11.66 -2.27
C PHE A 127 -3.16 -11.79 -3.30
N GLU A 128 -2.85 -12.46 -4.39
CA GLU A 128 -3.80 -12.84 -5.41
C GLU A 128 -4.36 -14.22 -5.09
N GLU A 129 -5.66 -14.41 -5.33
CA GLU A 129 -6.33 -15.70 -5.28
C GLU A 129 -6.87 -16.03 -6.67
N HIS A 130 -6.36 -17.10 -7.28
CA HIS A 130 -6.62 -17.50 -8.66
C HIS A 130 -7.60 -18.68 -8.73
N GLY A 131 -8.44 -18.71 -9.78
CA GLY A 131 -9.23 -19.88 -10.13
C GLY A 131 -10.64 -19.92 -9.54
N LEU A 132 -11.37 -18.80 -9.67
CA LEU A 132 -12.81 -18.72 -9.39
C LEU A 132 -13.66 -19.67 -10.24
#